data_AF-A0A2H1JJS7-F1
#
_entry.id   AF-A0A2H1JJS7-F1
#
_cell.length_a   1.000
_cell.length_b   1.000
_cell.length_c   1.000
_cell.angle_alpha   90.00
_cell.angle_beta   90.00
_cell.angle_gamma   90.00
#
_symmetry.space_group_name_H-M   'P 1'
#
loop_
_entity.id
_entity.type
_entity.pdbx_description
1 polymer ?
#
loop_
_entity_poly.entity_id
_entity_poly.type
_entity_poly.pdbx_seq_one_letter_code
_entity_poly.pdbx_strand_id
1 'polypeptide(L)'
;MESLSTTAIVVAAKVCPKAPPGAVGPVNEITGYVLWGVIILFGLGVVIGLGAVIGGRIFSMPHASKVGVISIVVVFVAAVGYLVLPGMLNGILGQGCI
;
A
#
# COMPACT_ATOMS: atom_id res chain seq x y z
N MET A 1 -3.91 -10.76 20.86
CA MET A 1 -4.05 -9.30 20.59
C MET A 1 -4.95 -9.03 19.37
N GLU A 2 -5.89 -9.92 19.06
CA GLU A 2 -6.68 -9.91 17.81
C GLU A 2 -8.13 -9.38 18.01
N SER A 3 -8.58 -9.15 19.24
CA SER A 3 -9.99 -8.79 19.51
C SER A 3 -10.28 -7.29 19.37
N LEU A 4 -9.28 -6.41 19.46
CA LEU A 4 -9.47 -4.96 19.36
C LEU A 4 -9.74 -4.49 17.92
N SER A 5 -9.27 -5.25 16.92
CA SER A 5 -9.51 -4.94 15.51
C SER A 5 -10.96 -5.21 15.09
N THR A 6 -11.60 -6.25 15.64
CA THR A 6 -13.00 -6.60 15.29
C THR A 6 -13.99 -5.56 15.83
N THR A 7 -13.80 -5.05 17.04
CA THR A 7 -14.72 -4.04 17.61
C THR A 7 -14.60 -2.68 16.90
N ALA A 8 -13.41 -2.31 16.43
CA ALA A 8 -13.22 -1.11 15.61
C ALA A 8 -14.00 -1.19 14.27
N ILE A 9 -14.12 -2.39 13.70
CA ILE A 9 -14.86 -2.63 12.45
C ILE A 9 -16.38 -2.54 12.70
N VAL A 10 -16.89 -3.00 13.84
CA VAL A 10 -18.33 -2.96 14.17
C VAL A 10 -18.81 -1.54 14.52
N VAL A 11 -17.97 -0.71 15.15
CA VAL A 11 -18.32 0.71 15.40
C VAL A 11 -18.23 1.56 14.11
N ALA A 12 -17.32 1.21 13.19
CA ALA A 12 -17.22 1.85 11.88
C ALA A 12 -18.39 1.51 10.93
N ALA A 13 -19.16 0.47 11.22
CA ALA A 13 -20.22 -0.01 10.33
C ALA A 13 -21.51 0.85 10.38
N LYS A 14 -21.82 1.55 11.48
CA LYS A 14 -23.07 2.35 11.61
C LYS A 14 -22.92 3.84 11.24
N VAL A 15 -21.83 4.23 10.59
CA VAL A 15 -21.61 5.63 10.20
C VAL A 15 -21.33 5.64 8.71
N CYS A 16 -22.33 5.96 7.90
CA CYS A 16 -22.10 6.25 6.49
C CYS A 16 -21.21 7.49 6.42
N PRO A 17 -19.96 7.41 5.95
CA PRO A 17 -19.08 8.57 5.88
C PRO A 17 -19.46 9.37 4.63
N LYS A 18 -20.63 10.03 4.65
CA LYS A 18 -20.84 11.18 3.78
C LYS A 18 -20.04 12.31 4.42
N ALA A 19 -18.88 12.63 3.83
CA ALA A 19 -18.08 13.76 4.29
C ALA A 19 -18.99 15.00 4.41
N PRO A 20 -19.13 15.60 5.60
CA PRO A 20 -19.96 16.78 5.78
C PRO A 20 -19.48 17.87 4.80
N PRO A 21 -20.39 18.59 4.13
CA PRO A 21 -20.03 19.59 3.13
C PRO A 21 -19.08 20.63 3.75
N GLY A 22 -17.82 20.61 3.29
CA GLY A 22 -16.70 21.40 3.86
C GLY A 22 -15.45 20.58 4.19
N ALA A 23 -15.56 19.27 4.46
CA ALA A 23 -14.42 18.42 4.80
C ALA A 23 -13.78 17.69 3.60
N VAL A 24 -14.34 17.82 2.40
CA VAL A 24 -13.84 17.15 1.18
C VAL A 24 -12.48 17.68 0.73
N GLY A 25 -12.20 18.98 0.94
CA GLY A 25 -10.90 19.59 0.63
C GLY A 25 -9.73 18.94 1.38
N PRO A 26 -9.71 19.00 2.73
CA PRO A 26 -8.60 18.45 3.51
C PRO A 26 -8.44 16.93 3.36
N VAL A 27 -9.54 16.18 3.18
CA VAL A 27 -9.47 14.72 3.00
C VAL A 27 -8.83 14.37 1.65
N ASN A 28 -9.16 15.09 0.58
CA ASN A 28 -8.56 14.88 -0.74
C ASN A 28 -7.08 15.26 -0.76
N GLU A 29 -6.69 16.32 -0.05
CA GLU A 29 -5.28 16.75 0.05
C GLU A 29 -4.43 15.69 0.76
N ILE A 30 -4.88 15.20 1.92
CA ILE A 30 -4.18 14.15 2.69
C ILE A 30 -4.08 12.86 1.88
N THR A 31 -5.19 12.45 1.25
CA THR A 31 -5.21 11.25 0.41
C THR A 31 -4.26 11.40 -0.79
N GLY A 32 -4.20 12.60 -1.38
CA GLY A 32 -3.27 12.94 -2.46
C GLY A 32 -1.80 12.83 -2.06
N TYR A 33 -1.42 13.36 -0.90
CA TYR A 33 -0.05 13.24 -0.37
C TYR A 33 0.33 11.78 -0.08
N VAL A 34 -0.58 10.99 0.47
CA VAL A 34 -0.34 9.56 0.73
C VAL A 34 -0.15 8.81 -0.59
N LEU A 35 -1.00 9.06 -1.59
CA LEU A 35 -0.89 8.40 -2.90
C LEU A 35 0.47 8.70 -3.56
N TRP A 36 0.90 9.96 -3.51
CA TRP A 36 2.21 10.40 -4.00
C TRP A 36 3.37 9.78 -3.22
N GLY A 37 3.27 9.73 -1.89
CA GLY A 37 4.28 9.10 -1.03
C GLY A 37 4.46 7.61 -1.32
N VAL A 38 3.36 6.89 -1.53
CA VAL A 38 3.40 5.46 -1.87
C VAL A 38 4.02 5.23 -3.26
N ILE A 39 3.70 6.07 -4.25
CA ILE A 39 4.31 6.00 -5.59
C ILE A 39 5.83 6.17 -5.53
N ILE A 40 6.32 7.13 -4.73
CA ILE A 40 7.76 7.34 -4.52
C ILE A 40 8.42 6.11 -3.87
N LEU A 41 7.78 5.52 -2.86
CA LEU A 41 8.28 4.32 -2.19
C LEU A 41 8.40 3.12 -3.16
N PHE A 42 7.45 2.96 -4.07
CA PHE A 42 7.55 1.95 -5.14
C PHE A 42 8.71 2.23 -6.09
N GLY A 43 8.89 3.48 -6.52
CA GLY A 43 10.02 3.88 -7.36
C GLY A 43 11.38 3.60 -6.72
N LEU A 44 11.54 4.00 -5.45
CA LEU A 44 12.76 3.75 -4.68
C LEU A 44 13.01 2.24 -4.48
N GLY A 45 11.97 1.46 -4.18
CA GLY A 45 12.07 0.01 -4.04
C GLY A 45 12.62 -0.67 -5.29
N VAL A 46 12.17 -0.25 -6.47
CA VAL A 46 12.67 -0.76 -7.76
C VAL A 46 14.13 -0.35 -7.99
N VAL A 47 14.47 0.92 -7.75
CA VAL A 47 15.84 1.43 -7.93
C VAL A 47 16.84 0.72 -7.01
N ILE A 48 16.48 0.53 -5.74
CA ILE A 48 17.32 -0.18 -4.75
C ILE A 48 17.43 -1.67 -5.12
N GLY A 49 16.34 -2.29 -5.57
CA GLY A 49 16.34 -3.67 -6.04
C GLY A 49 17.28 -3.88 -7.23
N LEU A 50 17.18 -3.03 -8.26
CA LEU A 50 18.11 -3.07 -9.40
C LEU A 50 19.56 -2.81 -8.97
N GLY A 51 19.79 -1.82 -8.10
CA GLY A 51 21.12 -1.51 -7.57
C GLY A 51 21.75 -2.68 -6.82
N ALA A 52 20.96 -3.40 -6.02
CA ALA A 52 21.40 -4.59 -5.31
C ALA A 52 21.71 -5.77 -6.25
N VAL A 53 20.93 -5.95 -7.31
CA VAL A 53 21.18 -7.00 -8.31
C VAL A 53 22.44 -6.70 -9.12
N ILE A 54 22.60 -5.49 -9.63
CA ILE A 54 23.75 -5.08 -10.43
C ILE A 54 25.02 -5.09 -9.55
N GLY A 55 24.95 -4.50 -8.36
CA GLY A 55 26.06 -4.51 -7.39
C GLY A 55 26.46 -5.93 -6.99
N GLY A 56 25.49 -6.79 -6.66
CA GLY A 56 25.75 -8.19 -6.28
C GLY A 56 26.40 -9.02 -7.40
N ARG A 57 26.11 -8.71 -8.66
CA ARG A 57 26.76 -9.34 -9.83
C ARG A 57 28.19 -8.85 -10.04
N ILE A 58 28.47 -7.57 -9.80
CA ILE A 58 29.82 -6.99 -9.93
C ILE A 58 30.76 -7.51 -8.83
N PHE A 59 30.26 -7.62 -7.59
CA PHE A 59 31.06 -8.07 -6.45
C PHE A 59 31.18 -9.60 -6.32
N SER A 60 30.67 -10.40 -7.26
CA SER A 60 30.68 -11.88 -7.22
C SER A 60 30.24 -12.47 -5.87
N MET A 61 29.32 -11.80 -5.17
CA MET A 61 28.74 -12.27 -3.91
C MET A 61 27.36 -12.87 -4.18
N PRO A 62 27.24 -14.21 -4.27
CA PRO A 62 25.98 -14.87 -4.62
C PRO A 62 24.86 -14.65 -3.58
N HIS A 63 25.21 -14.27 -2.35
CA HIS A 63 24.24 -13.96 -1.31
C HIS A 63 23.51 -12.65 -1.59
N ALA A 64 24.20 -11.59 -2.03
CA ALA A 64 23.63 -10.27 -2.28
C ALA A 64 22.66 -10.26 -3.48
N SER A 65 22.98 -11.03 -4.54
CA SER A 65 22.10 -11.11 -5.71
C SER A 65 20.78 -11.84 -5.41
N LYS A 66 20.78 -12.86 -4.53
CA LYS A 66 19.55 -13.57 -4.14
C LYS A 66 18.58 -12.66 -3.37
N VAL A 67 19.07 -11.91 -2.37
CA VAL A 67 18.20 -10.95 -1.65
C VAL A 67 17.77 -9.78 -2.52
N GLY A 68 18.59 -9.35 -3.49
CA GLY A 68 18.20 -8.32 -4.46
C GLY A 68 17.06 -8.75 -5.39
N VAL A 69 17.03 -10.03 -5.81
CA VAL A 69 15.89 -10.54 -6.61
C VAL A 69 14.65 -10.71 -5.74
N ILE A 70 14.79 -11.20 -4.52
CA ILE A 70 13.67 -11.37 -3.57
C ILE A 70 13.01 -10.02 -3.26
N SER A 71 13.78 -8.93 -3.08
CA SER A 71 13.21 -7.61 -2.82
C SER A 71 12.38 -7.08 -4.00
N ILE A 72 12.81 -7.32 -5.26
CA ILE A 72 12.05 -6.95 -6.45
C ILE A 72 10.70 -7.70 -6.50
N VAL A 73 10.68 -8.99 -6.18
CA VAL A 73 9.44 -9.78 -6.15
C VAL A 73 8.48 -9.25 -5.08
N VAL A 74 8.97 -8.91 -3.89
CA VAL A 74 8.13 -8.35 -2.81
C VAL A 74 7.55 -6.99 -3.20
N VAL A 75 8.32 -6.12 -3.86
CA VAL A 75 7.83 -4.84 -4.37
C VAL A 75 6.73 -5.05 -5.42
N PHE A 76 6.86 -6.07 -6.28
CA PHE A 76 5.83 -6.41 -7.27
C PHE A 76 4.54 -6.91 -6.62
N VAL A 77 4.63 -7.78 -5.61
CA VAL A 77 3.47 -8.26 -4.84
C VAL A 77 2.79 -7.09 -4.12
N ALA A 78 3.56 -6.18 -3.53
CA ALA A 78 3.03 -4.97 -2.89
C ALA A 78 2.31 -4.05 -3.90
N ALA A 79 2.81 -3.93 -5.13
CA ALA A 79 2.17 -3.14 -6.18
C ALA A 79 0.82 -3.74 -6.60
N VAL A 80 0.75 -5.07 -6.76
CA VAL A 80 -0.51 -5.78 -7.03
C VAL A 80 -1.49 -5.60 -5.86
N GLY A 81 -1.02 -5.75 -4.61
CA GLY A 81 -1.84 -5.52 -3.43
C GLY A 81 -2.41 -4.10 -3.39
N TYR A 82 -1.61 -3.08 -3.70
CA TYR A 82 -2.05 -1.69 -3.74
C TYR A 82 -3.15 -1.43 -4.79
N LEU A 83 -3.13 -2.16 -5.91
CA LEU A 83 -4.16 -2.07 -6.95
C LEU A 83 -5.44 -2.84 -6.59
N VAL A 84 -5.31 -3.96 -5.88
CA VAL A 84 -6.45 -4.84 -5.55
C VAL A 84 -7.19 -4.39 -4.29
N LEU A 85 -6.49 -3.83 -3.30
CA LEU A 85 -7.10 -3.32 -2.05
C LEU A 85 -8.28 -2.37 -2.27
N PRO A 86 -8.20 -1.31 -3.10
CA PRO A 86 -9.33 -0.41 -3.29
C PRO A 86 -10.53 -1.13 -3.93
N GLY A 87 -10.32 -2.12 -4.79
CA GLY A 87 -11.38 -2.95 -5.35
C GLY A 87 -12.04 -3.85 -4.32
N MET A 88 -11.25 -4.51 -3.45
CA MET A 88 -11.78 -5.34 -2.36
C MET A 88 -12.50 -4.50 -1.30
N LEU A 89 -11.98 -3.32 -0.96
CA LEU A 89 -12.60 -2.39 -0.03
C LEU A 89 -13.93 -1.86 -0.57
N ASN A 90 -14.01 -1.51 -1.86
CA ASN A 90 -15.29 -1.14 -2.49
C ASN A 90 -16.28 -2.31 -2.58
N GLY A 91 -15.79 -3.54 -2.75
CA GLY A 91 -16.61 -4.75 -2.77
C GLY A 91 -17.18 -5.15 -1.40
N ILE A 92 -16.41 -4.98 -0.31
CA ILE A 92 -16.82 -5.30 1.07
C ILE A 92 -17.68 -4.19 1.67
N LEU A 93 -17.36 -2.91 1.39
CA LEU A 93 -18.06 -1.77 1.97
C LEU A 93 -19.35 -1.39 1.22
N GLY A 94 -19.56 -1.92 0.00
CA GLY A 94 -20.75 -1.66 -0.82
C GLY A 94 -20.90 -0.19 -1.23
N GLN A 95 -21.78 0.10 -2.20
CA GLN A 95 -22.07 1.49 -2.65
C GLN A 95 -22.95 2.30 -1.68
N GLY A 96 -22.96 1.97 -0.38
CA GLY A 96 -23.53 2.83 0.66
C GLY A 96 -24.24 2.07 1.77
N CYS A 97 -23.74 2.26 3.00
CA CYS A 97 -24.39 1.97 4.29
C CYS A 97 -24.68 0.49 4.62
N ILE A 98 -24.37 0.09 5.86
CA ILE A 98 -25.13 -0.96 6.56
C ILE A 98 -26.14 -0.33 7.52
#